data_AF-A0A497FYJ3-F1
#
_entry.id   AF-A0A497FYJ3-F1
#
_cell.length_a   1.000
_cell.length_b   1.000
_cell.length_c   1.000
_cell.angle_alpha   90.00
_cell.angle_beta   90.00
_cell.angle_gamma   90.00
#
_symmetry.space_group_name_H-M   'P 1'
#
loop_
_entity.id
_entity.type
_entity.pdbx_description
1 polymer ?
#
loop_
_entity_poly.entity_id
_entity_poly.type
_entity_poly.pdbx_seq_one_letter_code
_entity_poly.pdbx_strand_id
1 'polypeptide(L)'
;MSSVCPGLYRDNKGNFICNFRKTLVDPVAYPCLGNYFDCPIFIEYQAKKRLEREAPPSKPVEEEKRVPKVSRIDYTTNIVQSLTGLEEDLKKLNVYWSAYEKAAQQVLKKWMYLRDNALKELTRIEGLIGGYLSEIREIGVKLKLELIDKETAENLVKHLESKIEDLRNKHREISSKLENIQKLIEPHEKRIMMYYIKVNIPKLKEELQKLEELYKSGKISKEYYDKIRKIIEYHIKSLEKHI
;
A
#
# COMPACT_ATOMS: atom_id res chain seq x y z
N MET A 1 -18.99 -42.36 -18.13
CA MET A 1 -18.17 -41.60 -19.10
C MET A 1 -17.25 -40.70 -18.29
N SER A 2 -15.93 -40.84 -18.43
CA SER A 2 -14.98 -40.07 -17.64
C SER A 2 -15.14 -38.57 -17.92
N SER A 3 -15.29 -37.76 -16.88
CA SER A 3 -15.38 -36.28 -16.93
C SER A 3 -14.03 -35.61 -17.21
N VAL A 4 -12.96 -36.38 -17.32
CA VAL A 4 -11.58 -35.91 -17.48
C VAL A 4 -11.09 -36.20 -18.89
N CYS A 5 -10.36 -35.24 -19.47
CA CYS A 5 -9.75 -35.32 -20.78
C CYS A 5 -8.83 -36.54 -20.92
N PRO A 6 -8.98 -37.38 -21.95
CA PRO A 6 -8.14 -38.55 -22.17
C PRO A 6 -6.68 -38.19 -22.51
N GLY A 7 -6.43 -36.94 -22.92
CA GLY A 7 -5.09 -36.43 -23.21
C GLY A 7 -4.38 -35.82 -22.01
N LEU A 8 -4.99 -35.77 -20.82
CA LEU A 8 -4.39 -35.18 -19.63
C LEU A 8 -3.67 -36.25 -18.82
N TYR A 9 -2.38 -36.07 -18.59
CA TYR A 9 -1.61 -36.89 -17.67
C TYR A 9 -0.70 -36.04 -16.79
N ARG A 10 -0.24 -36.60 -15.67
CA ARG A 10 0.70 -35.95 -14.76
C ARG A 10 2.11 -36.47 -14.98
N ASP A 11 3.10 -35.59 -14.97
CA ASP A 11 4.50 -35.99 -14.96
C ASP A 11 4.96 -36.44 -13.55
N ASN A 12 6.19 -36.97 -13.47
CA ASN A 12 6.81 -37.41 -12.21
C ASN A 12 7.02 -36.27 -11.19
N LYS A 13 6.77 -35.01 -11.58
CA LYS A 13 6.90 -33.80 -10.75
C LYS A 13 5.53 -33.21 -10.37
N GLY A 14 4.43 -33.87 -10.75
CA GLY A 14 3.06 -33.45 -10.44
C GLY A 14 2.47 -32.40 -11.40
N ASN A 15 3.15 -32.05 -12.49
CA ASN A 15 2.65 -31.09 -13.48
C ASN A 15 1.68 -31.77 -14.45
N PHE A 16 0.67 -31.03 -14.88
CA PHE A 16 -0.29 -31.50 -15.87
C PHE A 16 0.23 -31.24 -17.30
N ILE A 17 0.27 -32.30 -18.11
CA ILE A 17 0.73 -32.25 -19.50
C ILE A 17 -0.42 -32.66 -20.42
N CYS A 18 -0.60 -31.92 -21.51
CA CYS A 18 -1.50 -32.29 -22.58
C CYS A 18 -0.77 -33.13 -23.63
N ASN A 19 -1.16 -34.39 -23.78
CA ASN A 19 -0.58 -35.32 -24.75
C ASN A 19 -0.77 -34.88 -26.21
N PHE A 20 -1.82 -34.10 -26.50
CA PHE A 20 -2.10 -33.62 -27.86
C PHE A 20 -1.14 -32.50 -28.32
N ARG A 21 -0.64 -31.67 -27.40
CA ARG A 21 0.34 -30.60 -27.70
C ARG A 21 1.75 -30.85 -27.17
N LYS A 22 1.94 -31.86 -26.31
CA LYS A 22 3.21 -32.15 -25.61
C LYS A 22 3.75 -30.94 -24.82
N THR A 23 2.84 -30.13 -24.29
CA THR A 23 3.14 -28.92 -23.51
C THR A 23 2.53 -29.01 -22.13
N LEU A 24 3.12 -28.26 -21.19
CA LEU A 24 2.55 -28.06 -19.86
C LEU A 24 1.24 -27.27 -19.99
N VAL A 25 0.19 -27.72 -19.31
CA VAL A 25 -1.14 -27.14 -19.41
C VAL A 25 -1.70 -26.94 -18.01
N ASP A 26 -2.23 -25.76 -17.75
CA ASP A 26 -2.99 -25.48 -16.54
C ASP A 26 -4.43 -26.01 -16.70
N PRO A 27 -4.88 -27.00 -15.89
CA PRO A 27 -6.23 -27.56 -15.96
C PRO A 27 -7.34 -26.62 -15.50
N VAL A 28 -7.02 -25.44 -14.97
CA VAL A 28 -7.99 -24.38 -14.65
C VAL A 28 -8.19 -23.47 -15.86
N ALA A 29 -7.13 -23.15 -16.59
CA ALA A 29 -7.19 -22.33 -17.80
C ALA A 29 -7.80 -23.07 -19.01
N TYR A 30 -7.71 -24.41 -19.03
CA TYR A 30 -8.33 -25.26 -20.04
C TYR A 30 -9.28 -26.26 -19.37
N PRO A 31 -10.48 -26.53 -19.91
CA PRO A 31 -11.53 -27.32 -19.26
C PRO A 31 -11.24 -28.84 -19.24
N CYS A 32 -10.00 -29.25 -18.98
CA CYS A 32 -9.50 -30.62 -19.06
C CYS A 32 -10.04 -31.55 -17.95
N LEU A 33 -10.51 -31.01 -16.83
CA LEU A 33 -10.99 -31.78 -15.67
C LEU A 33 -12.52 -31.86 -15.55
N GLY A 34 -13.27 -31.25 -16.47
CA GLY A 34 -14.74 -31.20 -16.40
C GLY A 34 -15.44 -31.36 -17.74
N ASN A 35 -15.22 -30.42 -18.67
CA ASN A 35 -15.86 -30.41 -19.98
C ASN A 35 -14.84 -30.33 -21.13
N TYR A 36 -14.04 -31.39 -21.25
CA TYR A 36 -12.94 -31.42 -22.22
C TYR A 36 -13.40 -31.43 -23.69
N PHE A 37 -14.69 -31.65 -23.96
CA PHE A 37 -15.29 -31.55 -25.30
C PHE A 37 -15.22 -30.12 -25.86
N ASP A 38 -15.28 -29.10 -25.00
CA ASP A 38 -15.17 -27.70 -25.39
C ASP A 38 -13.70 -27.22 -25.46
N CYS A 39 -12.74 -28.11 -25.18
CA CYS A 39 -11.33 -27.74 -25.25
C CYS A 39 -10.92 -27.60 -26.73
N PRO A 40 -10.42 -26.43 -27.16
CA PRO A 40 -10.05 -26.19 -28.56
C PRO A 40 -8.98 -27.17 -29.06
N ILE A 41 -8.07 -27.58 -28.16
CA ILE A 41 -7.01 -28.56 -28.46
C ILE A 41 -7.60 -29.94 -28.76
N PHE A 42 -8.63 -30.34 -28.02
CA PHE A 42 -9.27 -31.64 -28.21
C PHE A 42 -10.13 -31.69 -29.48
N ILE A 43 -10.80 -30.57 -29.80
CA ILE A 43 -11.57 -30.41 -31.04
C ILE A 43 -10.64 -30.50 -32.26
N GLU A 44 -9.50 -29.81 -32.25
CA GLU A 44 -8.47 -29.89 -33.30
C GLU A 44 -7.97 -31.33 -33.49
N TYR A 45 -7.72 -32.05 -32.38
CA TYR A 45 -7.29 -33.45 -32.44
C TYR A 45 -8.36 -34.37 -33.03
N GLN A 46 -9.63 -34.22 -32.62
CA GLN A 46 -10.72 -35.01 -33.19
C GLN A 46 -10.93 -34.73 -34.68
N ALA A 47 -10.83 -33.46 -35.10
CA ALA A 47 -10.95 -33.08 -36.50
C ALA A 47 -9.84 -33.74 -37.34
N LYS A 48 -8.58 -33.68 -36.88
CA LYS A 48 -7.45 -34.38 -37.54
C LYS A 48 -7.65 -35.89 -37.60
N LYS A 49 -8.09 -36.50 -36.50
CA LYS A 49 -8.30 -37.95 -36.42
C LYS A 49 -9.47 -38.44 -37.29
N ARG A 50 -10.49 -37.61 -37.52
CA ARG A 50 -11.58 -37.90 -38.49
C ARG A 50 -11.07 -37.84 -39.92
N LEU A 51 -10.30 -36.80 -40.26
CA LEU A 51 -9.67 -36.65 -41.58
C LEU A 51 -8.71 -37.80 -41.91
N GLU A 52 -8.00 -38.34 -40.92
CA GLU A 52 -7.12 -39.51 -41.10
C GLU A 52 -7.88 -40.85 -41.25
N ARG A 53 -9.13 -40.94 -40.76
CA ARG A 53 -9.94 -42.18 -40.81
C ARG A 53 -10.79 -42.32 -42.06
N GLU A 54 -11.07 -41.22 -42.75
CA GLU A 54 -11.88 -41.19 -43.98
C GLU A 54 -11.03 -41.30 -45.26
N ALA A 55 -9.70 -41.44 -45.16
CA ALA A 55 -8.83 -41.64 -46.30
C ALA A 55 -8.80 -43.11 -46.77
N PRO A 56 -9.21 -43.44 -48.00
CA PRO A 56 -9.09 -44.79 -48.56
C PRO A 56 -7.61 -45.21 -48.76
N PRO A 57 -7.30 -46.52 -48.81
CA PRO A 57 -5.94 -47.04 -48.80
C PRO A 57 -5.15 -46.63 -50.06
N SER A 58 -3.90 -46.25 -49.80
CA SER A 58 -2.95 -45.58 -50.69
C SER A 58 -2.32 -46.51 -51.75
N LYS A 59 -2.07 -45.95 -52.94
CA LYS A 59 -0.93 -46.35 -53.79
C LYS A 59 0.29 -45.50 -53.42
N PRO A 60 1.52 -46.03 -53.47
CA PRO A 60 2.70 -45.32 -52.98
C PRO A 60 3.17 -44.31 -54.02
N VAL A 61 3.15 -43.02 -53.65
CA VAL A 61 3.86 -41.96 -54.36
C VAL A 61 4.92 -41.43 -53.40
N GLU A 62 6.14 -41.83 -53.72
CA GLU A 62 7.42 -41.11 -53.57
C GLU A 62 7.49 -39.97 -52.54
N GLU A 63 8.23 -40.24 -51.46
CA GLU A 63 8.66 -39.28 -50.45
C GLU A 63 9.49 -38.13 -51.06
N GLU A 64 8.85 -37.01 -51.38
CA GLU A 64 9.52 -35.71 -51.29
C GLU A 64 9.46 -35.20 -49.85
N LYS A 65 10.53 -35.46 -49.10
CA LYS A 65 10.81 -34.81 -47.81
C LYS A 65 10.92 -33.29 -48.00
N ARG A 66 9.79 -32.59 -48.01
CA ARG A 66 9.76 -31.16 -47.73
C ARG A 66 9.94 -30.98 -46.22
N VAL A 67 11.19 -30.81 -45.82
CA VAL A 67 11.55 -30.34 -44.48
C VAL A 67 10.75 -29.06 -44.22
N PRO A 68 9.89 -29.00 -43.20
CA PRO A 68 9.22 -27.76 -42.85
C PRO A 68 10.30 -26.73 -42.52
N LYS A 69 10.35 -25.63 -43.26
CA LYS A 69 11.15 -24.47 -42.90
C LYS A 69 10.53 -23.92 -41.62
N VAL A 70 10.98 -24.42 -40.47
CA VAL A 70 10.63 -23.89 -39.16
C VAL A 70 11.09 -22.43 -39.19
N SER A 71 10.15 -21.50 -39.37
CA SER A 71 10.40 -20.10 -39.11
C SER A 71 10.91 -20.02 -37.69
N ARG A 72 12.22 -19.79 -37.52
CA ARG A 72 12.79 -19.52 -36.20
C ARG A 72 12.00 -18.34 -35.66
N ILE A 73 11.08 -18.61 -34.74
CA ILE A 73 10.46 -17.54 -33.94
C ILE A 73 11.66 -16.78 -33.39
N ASP A 74 11.75 -15.50 -33.71
CA ASP A 74 12.84 -14.68 -33.22
C ASP A 74 12.58 -14.42 -31.73
N TYR A 75 12.96 -15.41 -30.92
CA TYR A 75 12.85 -15.38 -29.46
C TYR A 75 13.49 -14.12 -28.91
N THR A 76 14.54 -13.61 -29.55
CA THR A 76 15.20 -12.36 -29.19
C THR A 76 14.26 -11.17 -29.32
N THR A 77 13.57 -11.03 -30.46
CA THR A 77 12.61 -9.94 -30.68
C THR A 77 11.41 -10.02 -29.73
N ASN A 78 10.91 -11.23 -29.43
CA ASN A 78 9.82 -11.40 -28.45
C ASN A 78 10.25 -11.04 -27.01
N ILE A 79 11.47 -11.42 -26.62
CA ILE A 79 12.06 -11.04 -25.33
C ILE A 79 12.23 -9.53 -25.24
N VAL A 80 12.77 -8.89 -26.29
CA VAL A 80 12.95 -7.43 -26.32
C VAL A 80 11.60 -6.73 -26.15
N GLN A 81 10.55 -7.15 -26.88
CA GLN A 81 9.21 -6.57 -26.72
C GLN A 81 8.65 -6.77 -25.30
N SER A 82 8.87 -7.95 -24.70
CA SER A 82 8.44 -8.23 -23.32
C SER A 82 9.17 -7.36 -22.29
N LEU A 83 10.47 -7.14 -22.49
CA LEU A 83 11.27 -6.23 -21.64
C LEU A 83 10.83 -4.78 -21.81
N THR A 84 10.53 -4.32 -23.04
CA THR A 84 9.97 -2.99 -23.28
C THR A 84 8.61 -2.83 -22.59
N GLY A 85 7.74 -3.84 -22.66
CA GLY A 85 6.47 -3.82 -21.93
C GLY A 85 6.67 -3.71 -20.42
N LEU A 86 7.62 -4.45 -19.86
CA LEU A 86 7.97 -4.37 -18.44
C LEU A 86 8.51 -2.97 -18.06
N GLU A 87 9.35 -2.36 -18.90
CA GLU A 87 9.84 -0.99 -18.68
C GLU A 87 8.70 0.04 -18.63
N GLU A 88 7.71 -0.08 -19.52
CA GLU A 88 6.53 0.77 -19.52
C GLU A 88 5.69 0.58 -18.26
N ASP A 89 5.51 -0.67 -17.82
CA ASP A 89 4.77 -0.97 -16.59
C ASP A 89 5.50 -0.44 -15.34
N LEU A 90 6.83 -0.53 -15.29
CA LEU A 90 7.65 0.09 -14.25
C LEU A 90 7.50 1.62 -14.25
N LYS A 91 7.46 2.27 -15.43
CA LYS A 91 7.19 3.71 -15.53
C LYS A 91 5.81 4.06 -14.98
N LYS A 92 4.77 3.28 -15.27
CA LYS A 92 3.42 3.47 -14.71
C LYS A 92 3.41 3.33 -13.19
N LEU A 93 4.09 2.32 -12.64
CA LEU A 93 4.22 2.14 -11.19
C LEU A 93 4.85 3.36 -10.52
N ASN A 94 5.88 3.95 -11.13
CA ASN A 94 6.49 5.18 -10.60
C ASN A 94 5.51 6.36 -10.58
N VAL A 95 4.66 6.50 -11.61
CA VAL A 95 3.62 7.53 -11.65
C VAL A 95 2.60 7.30 -10.53
N TYR A 96 2.11 6.06 -10.35
CA TYR A 96 1.19 5.72 -9.28
C TYR A 96 1.79 5.95 -7.89
N TRP A 97 3.05 5.60 -7.70
CA TRP A 97 3.76 5.87 -6.45
C TRP A 97 3.87 7.36 -6.17
N SER A 98 4.26 8.17 -7.15
CA SER A 98 4.34 9.63 -6.99
C SER A 98 2.98 10.26 -6.66
N ALA A 99 1.91 9.80 -7.31
CA ALA A 99 0.56 10.25 -7.03
C ALA A 99 0.13 9.89 -5.59
N TYR A 100 0.38 8.64 -5.18
CA TYR A 100 0.14 8.17 -3.82
C TYR A 100 0.93 8.99 -2.78
N GLU A 101 2.22 9.23 -3.01
CA GLU A 101 3.07 9.99 -2.09
C GLU A 101 2.53 11.41 -1.89
N LYS A 102 2.19 12.11 -2.96
CA LYS A 102 1.62 13.46 -2.89
C LYS A 102 0.29 13.48 -2.14
N ALA A 103 -0.61 12.55 -2.45
CA ALA A 103 -1.91 12.45 -1.78
C ALA A 103 -1.73 12.16 -0.28
N ALA A 104 -0.88 11.20 0.07
CA ALA A 104 -0.64 10.83 1.44
C ALA A 104 0.05 11.98 2.22
N GLN A 105 1.02 12.69 1.64
CA GLN A 105 1.60 13.90 2.25
C GLN A 105 0.55 14.99 2.54
N GLN A 106 -0.39 15.22 1.62
CA GLN A 106 -1.48 16.18 1.84
C GLN A 106 -2.39 15.76 3.00
N VAL A 107 -2.74 14.46 3.07
CA VAL A 107 -3.53 13.91 4.17
C VAL A 107 -2.77 14.03 5.50
N LEU A 108 -1.47 13.73 5.54
CA LEU A 108 -0.66 13.87 6.76
C LEU A 108 -0.59 15.32 7.24
N LYS A 109 -0.39 16.28 6.33
CA LYS A 109 -0.41 17.72 6.69
C LYS A 109 -1.76 18.12 7.29
N LYS A 110 -2.86 17.70 6.65
CA LYS A 110 -4.21 17.95 7.15
C LYS A 110 -4.43 17.30 8.52
N TRP A 111 -3.94 16.08 8.71
CA TRP A 111 -4.02 15.37 9.98
C TRP A 111 -3.30 16.11 11.10
N MET A 112 -2.05 16.53 10.88
CA MET A 112 -1.28 17.29 11.88
C MET A 112 -2.04 18.55 12.33
N TYR A 113 -2.56 19.32 11.37
CA TYR A 113 -3.35 20.52 11.67
C TYR A 113 -4.61 20.21 12.49
N LEU A 114 -5.39 19.20 12.08
CA LEU A 114 -6.63 18.83 12.77
C LEU A 114 -6.36 18.24 14.16
N ARG A 115 -5.33 17.40 14.29
CA ARG A 115 -4.91 16.81 15.57
C ARG A 115 -4.54 17.89 16.56
N ASP A 116 -3.71 18.85 16.16
CA ASP A 116 -3.25 19.91 17.05
C ASP A 116 -4.41 20.80 17.51
N ASN A 117 -5.37 21.09 16.63
CA ASN A 117 -6.59 21.83 16.99
C ASN A 117 -7.51 21.02 17.91
N ALA A 118 -7.69 19.73 17.63
CA ALA A 118 -8.49 18.84 18.47
C ALA A 118 -7.90 18.73 19.89
N LEU A 119 -6.58 18.62 20.03
CA LEU A 119 -5.90 18.59 21.33
C LEU A 119 -6.12 19.90 22.10
N LYS A 120 -6.03 21.06 21.45
CA LYS A 120 -6.35 22.35 22.06
C LYS A 120 -7.80 22.41 22.56
N GLU A 121 -8.74 21.92 21.75
CA GLU A 121 -10.15 21.87 22.14
C GLU A 121 -10.40 20.91 23.31
N LEU A 122 -9.73 19.76 23.36
CA LEU A 122 -9.81 18.84 24.52
C LEU A 122 -9.34 19.54 25.79
N THR A 123 -8.18 20.21 25.76
CA THR A 123 -7.68 20.99 26.92
C THR A 123 -8.66 22.10 27.32
N ARG A 124 -9.26 22.80 26.35
CA ARG A 124 -10.29 23.82 26.63
C ARG A 124 -11.52 23.21 27.29
N ILE A 125 -11.97 22.04 26.82
CA ILE A 125 -13.10 21.30 27.40
C ILE A 125 -12.79 20.88 28.84
N GLU A 126 -11.61 20.33 29.11
CA GLU A 126 -11.16 19.96 30.45
C GLU A 126 -11.15 21.16 31.39
N GLY A 127 -10.66 22.31 30.92
CA GLY A 127 -10.68 23.57 31.66
C GLY A 127 -12.10 24.03 32.02
N LEU A 128 -13.04 23.95 31.07
CA LEU A 128 -14.45 24.28 31.32
C LEU A 128 -15.10 23.33 32.34
N ILE A 129 -14.86 22.02 32.22
CA ILE A 129 -15.33 21.03 33.19
C ILE A 129 -14.78 21.35 34.57
N GLY A 130 -13.48 21.65 34.68
CA GLY A 130 -12.84 22.06 35.93
C GLY A 130 -13.46 23.32 36.53
N GLY A 131 -13.80 24.30 35.68
CA GLY A 131 -14.51 25.52 36.08
C GLY A 131 -15.90 25.25 36.65
N TYR A 132 -16.73 24.47 35.95
CA TYR A 132 -18.07 24.11 36.44
C TYR A 132 -18.03 23.28 37.72
N LEU A 133 -17.06 22.38 37.87
CA LEU A 133 -16.86 21.64 39.12
C LEU A 133 -16.48 22.55 40.29
N SER A 134 -15.70 23.60 40.05
CA SER A 134 -15.41 24.62 41.08
C SER A 134 -16.65 25.42 41.44
N GLU A 135 -17.45 25.82 40.45
CA GLU A 135 -18.70 26.54 40.68
C GLU A 135 -19.71 25.70 41.50
N ILE A 136 -19.83 24.41 41.19
CA ILE A 136 -20.63 23.47 42.00
C ILE A 136 -20.14 23.42 43.46
N ARG A 137 -18.82 23.41 43.68
CA ARG A 137 -18.25 23.46 45.05
C ARG A 137 -18.60 24.77 45.76
N GLU A 138 -18.50 25.91 45.07
CA GLU A 138 -18.87 27.21 45.63
C GLU A 138 -20.35 27.30 45.99
N ILE A 139 -21.24 26.79 45.14
CA ILE A 139 -22.68 26.67 45.43
C ILE A 139 -22.88 25.84 46.70
N GLY A 140 -22.18 24.70 46.83
CA GLY A 140 -22.23 23.87 48.03
C GLY A 140 -21.76 24.58 49.31
N VAL A 141 -20.77 25.48 49.21
CA VAL A 141 -20.35 26.33 50.34
C VAL A 141 -21.40 27.39 50.67
N LYS A 142 -21.95 28.07 49.66
CA LYS A 142 -23.00 29.09 49.85
C LYS A 142 -24.25 28.50 50.51
N LEU A 143 -24.65 27.29 50.14
CA LEU A 143 -25.76 26.58 50.77
C LEU A 143 -25.47 26.27 52.25
N LYS A 144 -24.26 25.81 52.57
CA LYS A 144 -23.85 25.53 53.97
C LYS A 144 -23.83 26.76 54.86
N LEU A 145 -23.54 27.92 54.27
CA LEU A 145 -23.58 29.22 54.94
C LEU A 145 -24.98 29.85 54.94
N GLU A 146 -25.99 29.12 54.45
CA GLU A 146 -27.39 29.57 54.33
C GLU A 146 -27.55 30.86 53.50
N LEU A 147 -26.59 31.13 52.60
CA LEU A 147 -26.62 32.29 51.70
C LEU A 147 -27.54 32.06 50.49
N ILE A 148 -27.89 30.79 50.22
CA ILE A 148 -28.85 30.35 49.21
C ILE A 148 -29.70 29.23 49.79
N ASP A 149 -30.93 29.10 49.31
CA ASP A 149 -31.81 27.99 49.68
C ASP A 149 -31.46 26.71 48.91
N LYS A 150 -31.97 25.58 49.41
CA LYS A 150 -31.70 24.25 48.88
C LYS A 150 -32.23 24.07 47.45
N GLU A 151 -33.41 24.60 47.14
CA GLU A 151 -34.03 24.43 45.83
C GLU A 151 -33.23 25.18 44.76
N THR A 152 -32.82 26.42 45.05
CA THR A 152 -31.95 27.21 44.17
C THR A 152 -30.60 26.51 43.95
N ALA A 153 -29.99 25.99 45.01
CA ALA A 153 -28.73 25.26 44.90
C ALA A 153 -28.86 24.00 44.03
N GLU A 154 -29.91 23.19 44.24
CA GLU A 154 -30.15 21.96 43.47
C GLU A 154 -30.37 22.25 41.97
N ASN A 155 -31.13 23.29 41.64
CA ASN A 155 -31.38 23.68 40.25
C ASN A 155 -30.10 24.14 39.54
N LEU A 156 -29.26 24.93 40.21
CA LEU A 156 -27.97 25.37 39.66
C LEU A 156 -27.02 24.21 39.45
N VAL A 157 -26.91 23.30 40.43
CA VAL A 157 -26.05 22.12 40.32
C VAL A 157 -26.49 21.23 39.16
N LYS A 158 -27.79 20.91 39.04
CA LYS A 158 -28.32 20.10 37.93
C LYS A 158 -28.00 20.71 36.57
N HIS A 159 -28.13 22.04 36.42
CA HIS A 159 -27.80 22.73 35.19
C HIS A 159 -26.31 22.61 34.83
N LEU A 160 -25.42 22.78 35.82
CA LEU A 160 -23.97 22.66 35.62
C LEU A 160 -23.56 21.21 35.34
N GLU A 161 -24.17 20.23 36.01
CA GLU A 161 -23.95 18.80 35.74
C GLU A 161 -24.35 18.42 34.31
N SER A 162 -25.50 18.91 33.82
CA SER A 162 -25.91 18.71 32.42
C SER A 162 -24.86 19.24 31.44
N LYS A 163 -24.33 20.45 31.67
CA LYS A 163 -23.27 21.03 30.84
C LYS A 163 -21.98 20.23 30.89
N ILE A 164 -21.61 19.73 32.07
CA ILE A 164 -20.42 18.87 32.23
C ILE A 164 -20.59 17.59 31.43
N GLU A 165 -21.77 16.97 31.45
CA GLU A 165 -22.02 15.73 30.71
C GLU A 165 -21.96 15.96 29.19
N ASP A 166 -22.54 17.05 28.69
CA ASP A 166 -22.42 17.44 27.28
C ASP A 166 -20.97 17.63 26.85
N LEU A 167 -20.16 18.27 27.69
CA LEU A 167 -18.73 18.48 27.44
C LEU A 167 -17.95 17.16 27.46
N ARG A 168 -18.26 16.24 28.39
CA ARG A 168 -17.66 14.90 28.45
C ARG A 168 -18.01 14.06 27.22
N ASN A 169 -19.23 14.17 26.71
CA ASN A 169 -19.65 13.51 25.48
C ASN A 169 -18.82 13.98 24.28
N LYS A 170 -18.67 15.30 24.12
CA LYS A 170 -17.84 15.88 23.07
C LYS A 170 -16.37 15.47 23.21
N HIS A 171 -15.84 15.46 24.43
CA HIS A 171 -14.48 14.98 24.70
C HIS A 171 -14.30 13.55 24.22
N ARG A 172 -15.19 12.62 24.61
CA ARG A 172 -15.14 11.21 24.20
C ARG A 172 -15.20 11.07 22.67
N GLU A 173 -16.07 11.82 22.01
CA GLU A 173 -16.19 11.78 20.55
C GLU A 173 -14.89 12.21 19.85
N ILE A 174 -14.31 13.34 20.28
CA ILE A 174 -13.05 13.85 19.72
C ILE A 174 -11.91 12.85 19.95
N SER A 175 -11.75 12.35 21.18
CA SER A 175 -10.71 11.36 21.51
C SER A 175 -10.83 10.09 20.65
N SER A 176 -12.04 9.55 20.51
CA SER A 176 -12.28 8.35 19.70
C SER A 176 -11.96 8.58 18.22
N LYS A 177 -12.35 9.73 17.65
CA LYS A 177 -11.99 10.07 16.26
C LYS A 177 -10.49 10.23 16.09
N LEU A 178 -9.78 10.85 17.04
CA LEU A 178 -8.34 10.98 16.99
C LEU A 178 -7.63 9.62 16.95
N GLU A 179 -8.02 8.70 17.83
CA GLU A 179 -7.44 7.35 17.87
C GLU A 179 -7.70 6.59 16.57
N ASN A 180 -8.93 6.64 16.04
CA ASN A 180 -9.29 5.95 14.81
C ASN A 180 -8.52 6.50 13.60
N ILE A 181 -8.40 7.82 13.50
CA ILE A 181 -7.64 8.44 12.40
C ILE A 181 -6.16 8.10 12.52
N GLN A 182 -5.57 8.13 13.72
CA GLN A 182 -4.16 7.77 13.92
C GLN A 182 -3.88 6.33 13.46
N LYS A 183 -4.77 5.37 13.78
CA LYS A 183 -4.63 3.97 13.31
C LYS A 183 -4.68 3.85 11.79
N LEU A 184 -5.52 4.64 11.13
CA LEU A 184 -5.61 4.65 9.66
C LEU A 184 -4.40 5.31 9.01
N ILE A 185 -3.82 6.31 9.66
CA ILE A 185 -2.71 7.10 9.14
C ILE A 185 -1.35 6.43 9.34
N GLU A 186 -1.16 5.70 10.44
CA GLU A 186 0.12 5.10 10.81
C GLU A 186 0.79 4.28 9.68
N PRO A 187 0.08 3.43 8.91
CA PRO A 187 0.71 2.71 7.79
C PRO A 187 1.22 3.64 6.69
N HIS A 188 0.53 4.76 6.44
CA HIS A 188 0.91 5.74 5.44
C HIS A 188 2.08 6.60 5.93
N GLU A 189 2.10 6.99 7.21
CA GLU A 189 3.24 7.63 7.85
C GLU A 189 4.49 6.75 7.71
N LYS A 190 4.41 5.47 8.09
CA LYS A 190 5.54 4.53 7.96
C LYS A 190 6.01 4.38 6.52
N ARG A 191 5.09 4.24 5.55
CA ARG A 191 5.44 4.10 4.13
C ARG A 191 6.13 5.34 3.55
N ILE A 192 5.60 6.54 3.84
CA ILE A 192 6.21 7.78 3.38
C ILE A 192 7.52 8.04 4.13
N MET A 193 7.57 7.83 5.44
CA MET A 193 8.76 8.07 6.26
C MET A 193 9.90 7.15 5.83
N MET A 194 9.64 5.86 5.60
CA MET A 194 10.64 4.92 5.10
C MET A 194 11.17 5.32 3.71
N TYR A 195 10.29 5.79 2.82
CA TYR A 195 10.70 6.30 1.50
C TYR A 195 11.47 7.62 1.63
N TYR A 196 11.01 8.54 2.47
CA TYR A 196 11.68 9.81 2.76
C TYR A 196 13.08 9.56 3.34
N ILE A 197 13.23 8.61 4.27
CA ILE A 197 14.52 8.21 4.82
C ILE A 197 15.40 7.58 3.73
N LYS A 198 14.87 6.62 2.94
CA LYS A 198 15.60 5.98 1.84
C LYS A 198 16.05 6.94 0.75
N VAL A 199 15.28 7.99 0.46
CA VAL A 199 15.60 8.98 -0.57
C VAL A 199 16.51 10.08 -0.03
N ASN A 200 16.30 10.56 1.21
CA ASN A 200 17.00 11.72 1.73
C ASN A 200 18.32 11.40 2.42
N ILE A 201 18.47 10.24 3.10
CA ILE A 201 19.77 9.88 3.69
C ILE A 201 20.88 9.81 2.62
N PRO A 202 20.70 9.13 1.47
CA PRO A 202 21.72 9.12 0.43
C PRO A 202 22.01 10.51 -0.13
N LYS A 203 20.99 11.36 -0.36
CA LYS A 203 21.16 12.73 -0.84
C LYS A 203 21.93 13.61 0.14
N LEU A 204 21.60 13.55 1.44
CA LEU A 204 22.32 14.28 2.48
C LEU A 204 23.77 13.79 2.61
N LYS A 205 24.03 12.49 2.42
CA LYS A 205 25.40 11.95 2.34
C LYS A 205 26.16 12.45 1.11
N GLU A 206 25.49 12.58 -0.04
CA GLU A 206 26.07 13.16 -1.26
C GLU A 206 26.39 14.66 -1.08
N GLU A 207 25.48 15.43 -0.46
CA GLU A 207 25.71 16.83 -0.11
C GLU A 207 26.89 16.98 0.87
N LEU A 208 27.03 16.07 1.83
CA LEU A 208 28.16 16.02 2.75
C LEU A 208 29.48 15.75 2.01
N GLN A 209 29.49 14.82 1.05
CA GLN A 209 30.66 14.54 0.20
C GLN A 209 31.05 15.75 -0.65
N LYS A 210 30.08 16.43 -1.26
CA LYS A 210 30.32 17.68 -2.00
C LYS A 210 30.90 18.76 -1.10
N LEU A 211 30.38 18.90 0.12
CA LEU A 211 30.89 19.84 1.12
C LEU A 211 32.35 19.51 1.51
N GLU A 212 32.68 18.23 1.68
CA GLU A 212 34.05 17.76 1.93
C GLU A 212 34.99 18.06 0.77
N GLU A 213 34.55 17.86 -0.48
CA GLU A 213 35.33 18.21 -1.67
C GLU A 213 35.59 19.71 -1.79
N LEU A 214 34.59 20.54 -1.51
CA LEU A 214 34.73 21.99 -1.47
C LEU A 214 35.73 22.45 -0.40
N TYR A 215 35.73 21.80 0.77
CA TYR A 215 36.71 22.07 1.82
C TYR A 215 38.12 21.61 1.44
N LYS A 216 38.27 20.39 0.95
CA LYS A 216 39.57 19.83 0.50
C LYS A 216 40.17 20.62 -0.66
N SER A 217 39.34 21.18 -1.54
CA SER A 217 39.76 22.06 -2.63
C SER A 217 40.01 23.52 -2.21
N GLY A 218 39.88 23.85 -0.91
CA GLY A 218 40.15 25.17 -0.37
C GLY A 218 39.11 26.23 -0.72
N LYS A 219 37.96 25.85 -1.29
CA LYS A 219 36.90 26.78 -1.71
C LYS A 219 36.07 27.33 -0.56
N ILE A 220 36.13 26.72 0.61
CA ILE A 220 35.42 27.14 1.83
C ILE A 220 36.33 27.09 3.05
N SER A 221 36.07 27.96 4.02
CA SER A 221 36.81 27.99 5.29
C SER A 221 36.46 26.79 6.18
N LYS A 222 37.39 26.43 7.08
CA LYS A 222 37.18 25.36 8.06
C LYS A 222 35.97 25.61 8.97
N GLU A 223 35.80 26.85 9.44
CA GLU A 223 34.66 27.24 10.28
C GLU A 223 33.32 27.08 9.55
N TYR A 224 33.27 27.46 8.26
CA TYR A 224 32.06 27.30 7.45
C TYR A 224 31.77 25.82 7.18
N TYR A 225 32.78 25.04 6.84
CA TYR A 225 32.69 23.59 6.68
C TYR A 225 32.14 22.92 7.95
N ASP A 226 32.74 23.17 9.12
CA ASP A 226 32.35 22.54 10.38
C ASP A 226 30.92 22.92 10.80
N LYS A 227 30.48 24.16 10.51
CA LYS A 227 29.12 24.61 10.80
C LYS A 227 28.08 23.86 9.96
N ILE A 228 28.28 23.80 8.64
CA ILE A 228 27.33 23.15 7.73
C ILE A 228 27.35 21.62 7.92
N ARG A 229 28.54 21.04 8.12
CA ARG A 229 28.71 19.62 8.43
C ARG A 229 27.87 19.19 9.64
N LYS A 230 27.97 19.92 10.75
CA LYS A 230 27.20 19.61 11.98
C LYS A 230 25.69 19.64 11.75
N ILE A 231 25.20 20.54 10.90
CA ILE A 231 23.77 20.64 10.57
C ILE A 231 23.33 19.42 9.75
N ILE A 232 24.08 19.08 8.70
CA ILE A 232 23.77 17.92 7.84
C ILE A 232 23.86 16.61 8.65
N GLU A 233 24.90 16.44 9.46
CA GLU A 233 25.07 15.26 10.33
C GLU A 233 23.95 15.16 11.38
N TYR A 234 23.49 16.28 11.94
CA TYR A 234 22.35 16.30 12.86
C TYR A 234 21.07 15.84 12.16
N HIS A 235 20.81 16.32 10.93
CA HIS A 235 19.65 15.88 10.15
C HIS A 235 19.71 14.41 9.77
N ILE A 236 20.87 13.88 9.37
CA ILE A 236 21.05 12.45 9.09
C ILE A 236 20.77 11.63 10.35
N LYS A 237 21.38 11.97 11.49
CA LYS A 237 21.15 11.26 12.77
C LYS A 237 19.70 11.32 13.22
N SER A 238 19.02 12.44 13.00
CA SER A 238 17.60 12.57 13.33
C SER A 238 16.74 11.62 12.49
N LEU A 239 17.01 11.52 11.19
CA LEU A 239 16.30 10.61 10.28
C LEU A 239 16.61 9.14 10.54
N GLU A 240 17.84 8.80 10.93
CA GLU A 240 18.24 7.43 11.28
C GLU A 240 17.56 6.91 12.56
N LYS A 241 17.16 7.77 13.49
CA LYS A 241 16.39 7.37 14.70
C LYS A 241 14.99 6.83 14.40
N HIS A 242 14.51 7.04 13.18
CA HIS A 242 13.18 6.62 12.73
C HIS A 242 13.23 5.40 11.78
N ILE A 243 14.41 4.78 11.63
CA ILE A 243 14.64 3.47 11.00
C ILE A 243 14.41 2.37 12.04
#